data_AF-A0A653C1V1-F1
#
_entry.id   AF-A0A653C1V1-F1
#
_cell.length_a   1.000
_cell.length_b   1.000
_cell.length_c   1.000
_cell.angle_alpha   90.00
_cell.angle_beta   90.00
_cell.angle_gamma   90.00
#
_symmetry.space_group_name_H-M   'P 1'
#
loop_
_entity.id
_entity.type
_entity.pdbx_description
1 polymer ?
#
loop_
_entity_poly.entity_id
_entity_poly.type
_entity_poly.pdbx_seq_one_letter_code
_entity_poly.pdbx_strand_id
1 'polypeptide(L)'
;MFRKQIKDTEAIMDKVKETIADLNKEMDECRNNLETLSTKEKILDKAFRRDIQELSPIVQEFAIKLYKKRPKPTYRVAITSAVLRDLAKCIISQERSLALTPECLDFLNAVDVLDEFVGLPPTIDEATWNIICKHRRLRIEYEVKLRAVQMQISDGEATLATLQRRVYFKKEKIAKLNVEIAKLRSDYLTNMHNTQMQIVLRRGLVEVPLTGSMHDFDDAILVPRKEIEEINTKIREAGSKKLQTILQNMAFHRVIMATEWEHQKERMEINDLIEQTNDVKSVKFTREMQQYIKAKAMGRKTEADSFEQEMEAMTANYESTIKDKREKYAKLHKQINFYKEQNVNLDQAIQNINIDVCYLKIHEEHDLASKEKEMVDARMNALLRRSNLIQQIQENHQEILVLQTELELLRLKTYPTFQYKVINTE
;
A
#
# COMPACT_ATOMS: atom_id res chain seq x y z
N MET A 1 2.71 9.53 21.73
CA MET A 1 1.47 9.35 22.52
C MET A 1 0.72 8.07 22.15
N PHE A 2 0.23 7.91 20.91
CA PHE A 2 -0.55 6.72 20.50
C PHE A 2 0.16 5.37 20.66
N ARG A 3 1.46 5.28 20.36
CA ARG A 3 2.24 4.04 20.61
C ARG A 3 2.29 3.63 22.08
N LYS A 4 2.29 4.60 23.00
CA LYS A 4 2.25 4.32 24.45
C LYS A 4 0.87 3.78 24.83
N GLN A 5 -0.20 4.42 24.33
CA GLN A 5 -1.57 3.96 24.54
C GLN A 5 -1.84 2.56 23.98
N ILE A 6 -1.24 2.20 22.84
CA ILE A 6 -1.31 0.84 22.29
C ILE A 6 -0.68 -0.15 23.27
N LYS A 7 0.56 0.10 23.71
CA LYS A 7 1.26 -0.77 24.68
C LYS A 7 0.47 -0.93 25.99
N ASP A 8 -0.06 0.17 26.53
CA ASP A 8 -0.88 0.13 27.75
C ASP A 8 -2.16 -0.69 27.54
N THR A 9 -2.78 -0.56 26.35
CA THR A 9 -4.00 -1.32 25.99
C THR A 9 -3.71 -2.80 25.77
N GLU A 10 -2.56 -3.14 25.18
CA GLU A 10 -2.08 -4.51 25.01
C GLU A 10 -1.81 -5.19 26.36
N ALA A 11 -1.11 -4.51 27.27
CA ALA A 11 -0.85 -5.03 28.61
C ALA A 11 -2.14 -5.32 29.40
N ILE A 12 -3.15 -4.43 29.30
CA ILE A 12 -4.47 -4.66 29.91
C ILE A 12 -5.18 -5.83 29.22
N MET A 13 -5.12 -5.92 27.90
CA MET A 13 -5.74 -7.01 27.14
C MET A 13 -5.16 -8.36 27.54
N ASP A 14 -3.84 -8.45 27.72
CA ASP A 14 -3.18 -9.71 28.09
C ASP A 14 -3.53 -10.14 29.52
N LYS A 15 -3.60 -9.20 30.47
CA LYS A 15 -4.16 -9.48 31.82
C LYS A 15 -5.59 -10.00 31.75
N VAL A 16 -6.43 -9.42 30.89
CA VAL A 16 -7.82 -9.91 30.74
C VAL A 16 -7.86 -11.32 30.12
N LYS A 17 -6.97 -11.63 29.16
CA LYS A 17 -6.88 -13.00 28.61
C LYS A 17 -6.42 -14.01 29.66
N GLU A 18 -5.47 -13.65 30.51
CA GLU A 18 -5.04 -14.48 31.64
C GLU A 18 -6.22 -14.78 32.58
N THR A 19 -6.98 -13.75 32.98
CA THR A 19 -8.19 -13.96 33.80
C THR A 19 -9.26 -14.81 33.11
N ILE A 20 -9.36 -14.75 31.77
CA ILE A 20 -10.26 -15.63 31.00
C ILE A 20 -9.75 -17.08 31.06
N ALA A 21 -8.45 -17.31 30.96
CA ALA A 21 -7.87 -18.65 31.05
C ALA A 21 -8.11 -19.26 32.44
N ASP A 22 -7.84 -18.50 33.51
CA ASP A 22 -8.09 -18.94 34.88
C ASP A 22 -9.57 -19.24 35.11
N LEU A 23 -10.46 -18.34 34.68
CA LEU A 23 -11.90 -18.54 34.84
C LEU A 23 -12.42 -19.77 34.06
N ASN A 24 -11.87 -20.06 32.87
CA ASN A 24 -12.22 -21.29 32.14
C ASN A 24 -11.80 -22.54 32.93
N LYS A 25 -10.63 -22.53 33.57
CA LYS A 25 -10.17 -23.65 34.41
C LYS A 25 -11.13 -23.89 35.57
N GLU A 26 -11.49 -22.84 36.31
CA GLU A 26 -12.46 -22.93 37.42
C GLU A 26 -13.85 -23.40 36.95
N MET A 27 -14.24 -22.99 35.74
CA MET A 27 -15.48 -23.42 35.12
C MET A 27 -15.49 -24.91 34.76
N ASP A 28 -14.36 -25.45 34.30
CA ASP A 28 -14.21 -26.87 34.03
C ASP A 28 -14.24 -27.68 35.33
N GLU A 29 -13.67 -27.17 36.42
CA GLU A 29 -13.81 -27.77 37.76
C GLU A 29 -15.27 -27.80 38.23
N CYS A 30 -16.02 -26.72 37.99
CA CYS A 30 -17.45 -26.67 38.28
C CYS A 30 -18.26 -27.70 37.47
N ARG A 31 -17.94 -27.88 36.18
CA ARG A 31 -18.58 -28.90 35.31
C ARG A 31 -18.28 -30.32 35.80
N ASN A 32 -17.03 -30.60 36.14
CA ASN A 32 -16.62 -31.90 36.72
C ASN A 32 -17.35 -32.18 38.05
N ASN A 33 -17.50 -31.16 38.89
CA ASN A 33 -18.26 -31.28 40.13
C ASN A 33 -19.76 -31.54 39.88
N LEU A 34 -20.35 -30.90 38.87
CA LEU A 34 -21.75 -31.16 38.47
C LEU A 34 -21.95 -32.61 38.04
N GLU A 35 -21.06 -33.16 37.21
CA GLU A 35 -21.10 -34.57 36.80
C GLU A 35 -20.96 -35.52 37.99
N THR A 36 -20.03 -35.21 38.91
CA THR A 36 -19.81 -35.98 40.14
C THR A 36 -21.04 -35.96 41.04
N LEU A 37 -21.71 -34.82 41.20
CA LEU A 37 -22.95 -34.72 41.97
C LEU A 37 -24.10 -35.45 41.28
N SER A 38 -24.19 -35.39 39.95
CA SER A 38 -25.24 -36.07 39.18
C SER A 38 -25.12 -37.59 39.25
N THR A 39 -23.89 -38.12 39.21
CA THR A 39 -23.63 -39.56 39.40
C THR A 39 -23.99 -40.01 40.82
N LYS A 40 -23.61 -39.25 41.85
CA LYS A 40 -23.99 -39.51 43.25
C LYS A 40 -25.51 -39.47 43.45
N GLU A 41 -26.19 -38.50 42.86
CA GLU A 41 -27.66 -38.38 42.90
C GLU A 41 -28.35 -39.64 42.35
N LYS A 42 -27.88 -40.18 41.22
CA LYS A 42 -28.37 -41.45 40.63
C LYS A 42 -28.12 -42.66 41.53
N ILE A 43 -27.07 -42.65 42.34
CA ILE A 43 -26.77 -43.73 43.30
C ILE A 43 -27.74 -43.70 44.49
N LEU A 44 -28.22 -42.53 44.91
CA LEU A 44 -29.17 -42.41 46.03
C LEU A 44 -30.47 -43.18 45.78
N ASP A 45 -31.01 -43.15 44.54
CA ASP A 45 -32.22 -43.92 44.21
C ASP A 45 -32.00 -45.44 44.30
N LYS A 46 -30.78 -45.91 43.98
CA LYS A 46 -30.42 -47.32 44.12
C LYS A 46 -30.22 -47.71 45.58
N ALA A 47 -29.64 -46.81 46.39
CA ALA A 47 -29.47 -47.01 47.82
C ALA A 47 -30.82 -47.10 48.53
N PHE A 48 -31.75 -46.18 48.25
CA PHE A 48 -33.11 -46.22 48.81
C PHE A 48 -33.84 -47.52 48.46
N ARG A 49 -33.77 -47.97 47.19
CA ARG A 49 -34.38 -49.23 46.75
C ARG A 49 -33.78 -50.46 47.43
N ARG A 50 -32.49 -50.43 47.76
CA ARG A 50 -31.82 -51.51 48.49
C ARG A 50 -32.29 -51.58 49.95
N ASP A 51 -32.43 -50.44 50.61
CA ASP A 51 -32.83 -50.38 52.02
C ASP A 51 -34.27 -50.81 52.26
N ILE A 52 -35.15 -50.74 51.25
CA ILE A 52 -36.54 -51.21 51.31
C ILE A 52 -36.75 -52.61 50.71
N GLN A 53 -35.71 -53.28 50.23
CA GLN A 53 -35.82 -54.53 49.47
C GLN A 53 -36.45 -55.67 50.28
N GLU A 54 -36.20 -55.70 51.59
CA GLU A 54 -36.70 -56.72 52.52
C GLU A 54 -38.18 -56.51 52.91
N LEU A 55 -38.80 -55.39 52.51
CA LEU A 55 -40.21 -55.08 52.81
C LEU A 55 -41.15 -55.77 51.82
N SER A 56 -42.43 -55.95 52.19
CA SER A 56 -43.46 -56.47 51.28
C SER A 56 -43.62 -55.60 50.03
N PRO A 57 -43.91 -56.18 48.84
CA PRO A 57 -44.09 -55.42 47.59
C PRO A 57 -45.06 -54.24 47.68
N ILE A 58 -46.15 -54.39 48.46
CA ILE A 58 -47.16 -53.35 48.68
C ILE A 58 -46.55 -52.17 49.46
N VAL A 59 -45.76 -52.48 50.51
CA VAL A 59 -45.07 -51.48 51.33
C VAL A 59 -44.00 -50.75 50.51
N GLN A 60 -43.27 -51.48 49.65
CA GLN A 60 -42.29 -50.89 48.73
C GLN A 60 -42.93 -49.88 47.77
N GLU A 61 -44.11 -50.19 47.21
CA GLU A 61 -44.81 -49.27 46.30
C GLU A 61 -45.21 -47.96 46.99
N PHE A 62 -45.79 -48.04 48.20
CA PHE A 62 -46.13 -46.86 48.99
C PHE A 62 -44.89 -46.08 49.41
N ALA A 63 -43.81 -46.76 49.83
CA ALA A 63 -42.55 -46.12 50.21
C ALA A 63 -41.93 -45.34 49.04
N ILE A 64 -41.95 -45.89 47.82
CA ILE A 64 -41.45 -45.20 46.62
C ILE A 64 -42.31 -43.97 46.29
N LYS A 65 -43.64 -44.06 46.41
CA LYS A 65 -44.55 -42.92 46.20
C LYS A 65 -44.27 -41.80 47.20
N LEU A 66 -44.05 -42.13 48.47
CA LEU A 66 -43.76 -41.17 49.54
C LEU A 66 -42.36 -40.54 49.38
N TYR A 67 -41.34 -41.34 49.05
CA TYR A 67 -39.99 -40.86 48.75
C TYR A 67 -39.94 -39.84 47.61
N LYS A 68 -40.79 -40.01 46.58
CA LYS A 68 -40.87 -39.09 45.43
C LYS A 68 -41.58 -37.77 45.74
N LYS A 69 -42.28 -37.63 46.87
CA LYS A 69 -42.93 -36.38 47.25
C LYS A 69 -41.88 -35.33 47.64
N ARG A 70 -41.93 -34.17 46.99
CA ARG A 70 -40.99 -33.07 47.14
C ARG A 70 -41.73 -31.74 47.16
N PRO A 71 -41.33 -30.76 47.98
CA PRO A 71 -41.82 -29.40 47.84
C PRO A 71 -41.36 -28.82 46.49
N LYS A 72 -42.20 -28.02 45.85
CA LYS A 72 -41.80 -27.31 44.62
C LYS A 72 -41.03 -26.05 45.00
N PRO A 73 -39.76 -25.88 44.58
CA PRO A 73 -39.01 -24.67 44.88
C PRO A 73 -39.64 -23.47 44.16
N THR A 74 -40.12 -22.49 44.93
CA THR A 74 -40.71 -21.23 44.42
C THR A 74 -39.82 -20.07 44.83
N TYR A 75 -38.93 -19.65 43.94
CA TYR A 75 -37.98 -18.58 44.20
C TYR A 75 -38.47 -17.31 43.49
N ARG A 76 -38.98 -16.33 44.26
CA ARG A 76 -39.51 -15.07 43.73
C ARG A 76 -38.43 -13.99 43.57
N VAL A 77 -37.36 -14.09 44.35
CA VAL A 77 -36.20 -13.19 44.32
C VAL A 77 -35.01 -13.91 43.68
N ALA A 78 -34.09 -13.16 43.07
CA ALA A 78 -32.84 -13.71 42.54
C ALA A 78 -32.03 -14.37 43.67
N ILE A 79 -31.73 -15.67 43.51
CA ILE A 79 -30.97 -16.45 44.47
C ILE A 79 -29.54 -16.61 43.95
N THR A 80 -28.56 -16.59 44.85
CA THR A 80 -27.15 -16.83 44.52
C THR A 80 -26.74 -18.28 44.81
N SER A 81 -25.68 -18.75 44.15
CA SER A 81 -25.20 -20.13 44.30
C SER A 81 -24.76 -20.43 45.74
N ALA A 82 -24.26 -19.41 46.46
CA ALA A 82 -23.92 -19.48 47.87
C ALA A 82 -25.14 -19.77 48.75
N VAL A 83 -26.25 -19.07 48.53
CA VAL A 83 -27.50 -19.27 49.30
C VAL A 83 -28.05 -20.68 49.08
N LEU A 84 -28.03 -21.19 47.84
CA LEU A 84 -28.44 -22.58 47.57
C LEU A 84 -27.50 -23.61 48.24
N ARG A 85 -26.20 -23.33 48.32
CA ARG A 85 -25.23 -24.20 48.99
C ARG A 85 -25.49 -24.27 50.50
N ASP A 86 -25.85 -23.16 51.11
CA ASP A 86 -26.20 -23.12 52.54
C ASP A 86 -27.59 -23.74 52.79
N LEU A 87 -28.55 -23.56 51.88
CA LEU A 87 -29.83 -24.26 51.92
C LEU A 87 -29.63 -25.78 51.90
N ALA A 88 -28.75 -26.29 51.04
CA ALA A 88 -28.41 -27.72 51.00
C ALA A 88 -27.90 -28.24 52.36
N LYS A 89 -27.03 -27.50 53.04
CA LYS A 89 -26.53 -27.88 54.37
C LYS A 89 -27.67 -27.91 55.41
N CYS A 90 -28.58 -26.95 55.36
CA CYS A 90 -29.71 -26.83 56.29
C CYS A 90 -30.73 -27.98 56.14
N ILE A 91 -30.84 -28.58 54.94
CA ILE A 91 -31.76 -29.72 54.71
C ILE A 91 -31.38 -30.94 55.56
N ILE A 92 -30.08 -31.21 55.72
CA ILE A 92 -29.59 -32.37 56.50
C ILE A 92 -29.39 -32.03 57.96
N SER A 93 -28.74 -30.89 58.26
CA SER A 93 -28.48 -30.48 59.64
C SER A 93 -29.74 -30.08 60.41
N GLN A 94 -30.82 -29.74 59.70
CA GLN A 94 -32.06 -29.18 60.23
C GLN A 94 -31.89 -27.84 60.96
N GLU A 95 -30.68 -27.32 61.04
CA GLU A 95 -30.37 -25.99 61.57
C GLU A 95 -30.73 -24.92 60.55
N ARG A 96 -31.23 -23.78 61.03
CA ARG A 96 -31.60 -22.63 60.18
C ARG A 96 -30.47 -21.60 60.18
N SER A 97 -29.89 -21.36 59.02
CA SER A 97 -28.89 -20.31 58.83
C SER A 97 -29.56 -18.95 58.61
N LEU A 98 -28.94 -17.89 59.14
CA LEU A 98 -29.34 -16.50 58.91
C LEU A 98 -29.09 -16.04 57.45
N ALA A 99 -28.30 -16.79 56.68
CA ALA A 99 -28.01 -16.48 55.27
C ALA A 99 -29.13 -16.89 54.30
N LEU A 100 -30.19 -17.56 54.81
CA LEU A 100 -31.30 -18.02 53.99
C LEU A 100 -32.33 -16.91 53.74
N THR A 101 -32.83 -16.85 52.51
CA THR A 101 -33.95 -15.96 52.17
C THR A 101 -35.27 -16.51 52.74
N PRO A 102 -36.32 -15.67 52.90
CA PRO A 102 -37.63 -16.13 53.35
C PRO A 102 -38.18 -17.30 52.51
N GLU A 103 -37.96 -17.30 51.20
CA GLU A 103 -38.41 -18.38 50.31
C GLU A 103 -37.64 -19.69 50.57
N CYS A 104 -36.37 -19.60 50.96
CA CYS A 104 -35.58 -20.77 51.36
C CYS A 104 -36.07 -21.34 52.69
N LEU A 105 -36.48 -20.48 53.63
CA LEU A 105 -37.08 -20.90 54.90
C LEU A 105 -38.46 -21.55 54.68
N ASP A 106 -39.30 -20.97 53.83
CA ASP A 106 -40.59 -21.55 53.44
C ASP A 106 -40.41 -22.94 52.80
N PHE A 107 -39.41 -23.08 51.94
CA PHE A 107 -39.06 -24.36 51.34
C PHE A 107 -38.65 -25.39 52.39
N LEU A 108 -37.81 -25.02 53.36
CA LEU A 108 -37.41 -25.91 54.45
C LEU A 108 -38.61 -26.30 55.34
N ASN A 109 -39.49 -25.35 55.66
CA ASN A 109 -40.71 -25.64 56.43
C ASN A 109 -41.61 -26.63 55.69
N ALA A 110 -41.71 -26.50 54.35
CA ALA A 110 -42.44 -27.47 53.54
C ALA A 110 -41.78 -28.87 53.50
N VAL A 111 -40.46 -28.96 53.65
CA VAL A 111 -39.76 -30.24 53.85
C VAL A 111 -40.10 -30.83 55.21
N ASP A 112 -40.14 -30.01 56.26
CA ASP A 112 -40.43 -30.46 57.63
C ASP A 112 -41.87 -30.99 57.75
N VAL A 113 -42.85 -30.27 57.21
CA VAL A 113 -44.26 -30.73 57.15
C VAL A 113 -44.40 -32.06 56.42
N LEU A 114 -43.57 -32.30 55.41
CA LEU A 114 -43.58 -33.56 54.66
C LEU A 114 -43.00 -34.74 55.45
N ASP A 115 -42.21 -34.50 56.48
CA ASP A 115 -41.60 -35.51 57.36
C ASP A 115 -42.48 -35.86 58.58
N GLU A 116 -43.57 -35.14 58.82
CA GLU A 116 -44.52 -35.44 59.89
C GLU A 116 -45.19 -36.82 59.68
N PHE A 117 -45.29 -37.62 60.74
CA PHE A 117 -45.93 -38.95 60.72
C PHE A 117 -47.47 -38.81 60.81
N VAL A 118 -48.08 -38.17 59.81
CA VAL A 118 -49.53 -37.88 59.78
C VAL A 118 -50.14 -38.28 58.43
N GLY A 119 -51.31 -38.94 58.45
CA GLY A 119 -52.06 -39.31 57.24
C GLY A 119 -51.42 -40.41 56.38
N LEU A 120 -50.66 -41.32 57.02
CA LEU A 120 -49.95 -42.42 56.36
C LEU A 120 -50.81 -43.69 56.26
N PRO A 121 -50.59 -44.54 55.24
CA PRO A 121 -51.21 -45.87 55.19
C PRO A 121 -50.84 -46.71 56.42
N PRO A 122 -51.76 -47.54 56.95
CA PRO A 122 -51.50 -48.35 58.14
C PRO A 122 -50.42 -49.44 57.93
N THR A 123 -49.94 -49.59 56.70
CA THR A 123 -48.89 -50.52 56.29
C THR A 123 -47.46 -49.96 56.43
N ILE A 124 -47.31 -48.65 56.69
CA ILE A 124 -46.02 -48.00 56.91
C ILE A 124 -45.84 -47.79 58.41
N ASP A 125 -44.84 -48.44 58.99
CA ASP A 125 -44.43 -48.24 60.37
C ASP A 125 -43.46 -47.05 60.51
N GLU A 126 -43.26 -46.61 61.75
CA GLU A 126 -42.42 -45.44 62.06
C GLU A 126 -40.95 -45.65 61.65
N ALA A 127 -40.45 -46.89 61.75
CA ALA A 127 -39.09 -47.25 61.33
C ALA A 127 -38.92 -47.08 59.81
N THR A 128 -39.85 -47.61 59.01
CA THR A 128 -39.82 -47.43 57.54
C THR A 128 -40.01 -45.96 57.15
N TRP A 129 -40.87 -45.22 57.86
CA TRP A 129 -41.06 -43.78 57.61
C TRP A 129 -39.79 -42.97 57.85
N ASN A 130 -39.05 -43.24 58.92
CA ASN A 130 -37.77 -42.57 59.20
C ASN A 130 -36.73 -42.84 58.10
N ILE A 131 -36.68 -44.06 57.56
CA ILE A 131 -35.83 -44.40 56.40
C ILE A 131 -36.24 -43.57 55.18
N ILE A 132 -37.54 -43.47 54.88
CA ILE A 132 -38.07 -42.67 53.76
C ILE A 132 -37.70 -41.19 53.93
N CYS A 133 -37.91 -40.60 55.11
CA CYS A 133 -37.60 -39.20 55.39
C CYS A 133 -36.10 -38.91 55.22
N LYS A 134 -35.24 -39.78 55.76
CA LYS A 134 -33.78 -39.67 55.63
C LYS A 134 -33.33 -39.69 54.16
N HIS A 135 -33.78 -40.66 53.37
CA HIS A 135 -33.43 -40.75 51.95
C HIS A 135 -34.02 -39.60 51.13
N ARG A 136 -35.24 -39.16 51.44
CA ARG A 136 -35.86 -37.99 50.81
C ARG A 136 -35.03 -36.72 51.06
N ARG A 137 -34.62 -36.44 52.31
CA ARG A 137 -33.78 -35.27 52.62
C ARG A 137 -32.44 -35.32 51.91
N LEU A 138 -31.77 -36.47 51.88
CA LEU A 138 -30.53 -36.66 51.11
C LEU A 138 -30.74 -36.37 49.63
N ARG A 139 -31.86 -36.81 49.07
CA ARG A 139 -32.14 -36.55 47.66
C ARG A 139 -32.47 -35.08 47.39
N ILE A 140 -33.24 -34.42 48.24
CA ILE A 140 -33.51 -32.96 48.17
C ILE A 140 -32.20 -32.17 48.25
N GLU A 141 -31.31 -32.53 49.18
CA GLU A 141 -30.01 -31.90 49.33
C GLU A 141 -29.20 -31.95 48.02
N TYR A 142 -29.12 -33.10 47.37
CA TYR A 142 -28.40 -33.24 46.10
C TYR A 142 -29.07 -32.49 44.95
N GLU A 143 -30.40 -32.47 44.87
CA GLU A 143 -31.14 -31.65 43.90
C GLU A 143 -30.81 -30.15 44.07
N VAL A 144 -30.74 -29.66 45.32
CA VAL A 144 -30.36 -28.26 45.62
C VAL A 144 -28.88 -28.01 45.31
N LYS A 145 -27.97 -28.93 45.65
CA LYS A 145 -26.53 -28.82 45.31
C LYS A 145 -26.30 -28.77 43.80
N LEU A 146 -26.99 -29.61 43.04
CA LEU A 146 -26.93 -29.60 41.57
C LEU A 146 -27.40 -28.27 41.00
N ARG A 147 -28.52 -27.73 41.51
CA ARG A 147 -29.01 -26.41 41.12
C ARG A 147 -28.02 -25.30 41.45
N ALA A 148 -27.35 -25.36 42.61
CA ALA A 148 -26.33 -24.39 43.01
C ALA A 148 -25.14 -24.36 42.04
N VAL A 149 -24.62 -25.54 41.67
CA VAL A 149 -23.49 -25.66 40.74
C VAL A 149 -23.90 -25.25 39.33
N GLN A 150 -25.09 -25.62 38.86
CA GLN A 150 -25.61 -25.20 37.56
C GLN A 150 -25.73 -23.68 37.45
N MET A 151 -26.14 -23.01 38.53
CA MET A 151 -26.22 -21.56 38.58
C MET A 151 -24.83 -20.92 38.59
N GLN A 152 -23.87 -21.48 39.34
CA GLN A 152 -22.48 -21.04 39.33
C GLN A 152 -21.86 -21.13 37.92
N ILE A 153 -22.16 -22.19 37.17
CA ILE A 153 -21.75 -22.35 35.77
C ILE A 153 -22.38 -21.25 34.90
N SER A 154 -23.69 -21.01 35.02
CA SER A 154 -24.37 -19.96 34.27
C SER A 154 -23.78 -18.56 34.53
N ASP A 155 -23.46 -18.24 35.79
CA ASP A 155 -22.85 -16.97 36.17
C ASP A 155 -21.43 -16.84 35.59
N GLY A 156 -20.65 -17.93 35.64
CA GLY A 156 -19.32 -17.99 35.06
C GLY A 156 -19.33 -17.84 33.53
N GLU A 157 -20.30 -18.42 32.83
CA GLU A 157 -20.46 -18.26 31.38
C GLU A 157 -20.84 -16.82 31.01
N ALA A 158 -21.72 -16.17 31.78
CA ALA A 158 -22.09 -14.77 31.58
C ALA A 158 -20.89 -13.81 31.80
N THR A 159 -20.07 -14.07 32.81
CA THR A 159 -18.85 -13.30 33.07
C THR A 159 -17.79 -13.52 32.00
N LEU A 160 -17.55 -14.76 31.56
CA LEU A 160 -16.68 -15.09 30.42
C LEU A 160 -17.09 -14.35 29.15
N ALA A 161 -18.37 -14.39 28.79
CA ALA A 161 -18.89 -13.69 27.61
C ALA A 161 -18.66 -12.16 27.70
N THR A 162 -18.70 -11.60 28.90
CA THR A 162 -18.42 -10.19 29.14
C THR A 162 -16.93 -9.87 29.00
N LEU A 163 -16.04 -10.70 29.55
CA LEU A 163 -14.59 -10.54 29.41
C LEU A 163 -14.14 -10.71 27.96
N GLN A 164 -14.68 -11.69 27.23
CA GLN A 164 -14.40 -11.88 25.81
C GLN A 164 -14.81 -10.66 24.97
N ARG A 165 -15.98 -10.07 25.23
CA ARG A 165 -16.38 -8.79 24.61
C ARG A 165 -15.39 -7.66 24.92
N ARG A 166 -14.90 -7.55 26.16
CA ARG A 166 -13.88 -6.55 26.52
C ARG A 166 -12.60 -6.72 25.71
N VAL A 167 -12.12 -7.96 25.54
CA VAL A 167 -10.94 -8.25 24.69
C VAL A 167 -11.18 -7.81 23.25
N TYR A 168 -12.35 -8.12 22.68
CA TYR A 168 -12.72 -7.69 21.33
C TYR A 168 -12.66 -6.17 21.18
N PHE A 169 -13.29 -5.41 22.08
CA PHE A 169 -13.26 -3.94 22.04
C PHE A 169 -11.85 -3.36 22.17
N LYS A 170 -10.98 -3.98 22.99
CA LYS A 170 -9.58 -3.54 23.09
C LYS A 170 -8.80 -3.80 21.81
N LYS A 171 -9.01 -4.95 21.15
CA LYS A 171 -8.42 -5.24 19.83
C LYS A 171 -8.86 -4.22 18.78
N GLU A 172 -10.15 -3.91 18.72
CA GLU A 172 -10.69 -2.92 17.79
C GLU A 172 -10.09 -1.53 18.04
N LYS A 173 -9.94 -1.14 19.31
CA LYS A 173 -9.27 0.12 19.69
C LYS A 173 -7.81 0.15 19.21
N ILE A 174 -7.05 -0.93 19.37
CA ILE A 174 -5.67 -1.02 18.88
C ILE A 174 -5.63 -0.87 17.36
N ALA A 175 -6.53 -1.52 16.63
CA ALA A 175 -6.62 -1.40 15.17
C ALA A 175 -6.89 0.04 14.72
N LYS A 176 -7.84 0.75 15.36
CA LYS A 176 -8.13 2.16 15.09
C LYS A 176 -6.91 3.06 15.32
N LEU A 177 -6.22 2.88 16.46
CA LEU A 177 -5.01 3.65 16.77
C LEU A 177 -3.89 3.41 15.75
N ASN A 178 -3.75 2.20 15.21
CA ASN A 178 -2.76 1.91 14.16
C ASN A 178 -3.08 2.62 12.84
N VAL A 179 -4.36 2.66 12.46
CA VAL A 179 -4.81 3.41 11.27
C VAL A 179 -4.55 4.91 11.44
N GLU A 180 -4.84 5.48 12.61
CA GLU A 180 -4.55 6.88 12.90
C GLU A 180 -3.05 7.20 12.85
N ILE A 181 -2.20 6.31 13.38
CA ILE A 181 -0.74 6.46 13.28
C ILE A 181 -0.29 6.44 11.82
N ALA A 182 -0.84 5.55 10.99
CA ALA A 182 -0.48 5.46 9.58
C ALA A 182 -0.88 6.75 8.84
N LYS A 183 -2.10 7.24 9.09
CA LYS A 183 -2.59 8.51 8.53
C LYS A 183 -1.70 9.68 8.93
N LEU A 184 -1.40 9.83 10.21
CA LEU A 184 -0.52 10.90 10.70
C LEU A 184 0.88 10.87 10.08
N ARG A 185 1.43 9.69 9.80
CA ARG A 185 2.70 9.57 9.08
C ARG A 185 2.57 10.02 7.63
N SER A 186 1.50 9.63 6.96
CA SER A 186 1.22 10.07 5.59
C SER A 186 1.09 11.59 5.55
N ASP A 187 0.26 12.17 6.42
CA ASP A 187 0.05 13.61 6.50
C ASP A 187 1.36 14.36 6.82
N TYR A 188 2.19 13.81 7.72
CA TYR A 188 3.50 14.37 8.02
C TYR A 188 4.43 14.35 6.79
N LEU A 189 4.50 13.24 6.06
CA LEU A 189 5.31 13.14 4.84
C LEU A 189 4.80 14.09 3.76
N THR A 190 3.49 14.14 3.54
CA THR A 190 2.87 15.09 2.60
C THR A 190 3.21 16.52 2.98
N ASN A 191 3.11 16.90 4.25
CA ASN A 191 3.44 18.26 4.69
C ASN A 191 4.94 18.57 4.61
N MET A 192 5.81 17.59 4.84
CA MET A 192 7.25 17.74 4.66
C MET A 192 7.63 17.93 3.18
N HIS A 193 6.99 17.21 2.28
CA HIS A 193 7.24 17.30 0.84
C HIS A 193 6.51 18.47 0.17
N ASN A 194 5.33 18.85 0.67
CA ASN A 194 4.53 19.97 0.19
C ASN A 194 5.05 21.30 0.77
N THR A 195 6.33 21.56 0.54
CA THR A 195 6.97 22.82 0.90
C THR A 195 6.84 23.79 -0.27
N GLN A 196 6.30 24.98 -0.02
CA GLN A 196 6.30 26.05 -1.00
C GLN A 196 7.73 26.55 -1.20
N MET A 197 8.21 26.51 -2.44
CA MET A 197 9.52 27.03 -2.82
C MET A 197 9.33 28.18 -3.82
N GLN A 198 9.96 29.32 -3.54
CA GLN A 198 9.98 30.44 -4.48
C GLN A 198 11.06 30.19 -5.53
N ILE A 199 10.66 30.13 -6.80
CA ILE A 199 11.57 30.00 -7.94
C ILE A 199 11.56 31.30 -8.72
N VAL A 200 12.73 31.92 -8.89
CA VAL A 200 12.88 33.16 -9.65
C VAL A 200 13.21 32.82 -11.09
N LEU A 201 12.27 33.04 -12.01
CA LEU A 201 12.43 32.80 -13.45
C LEU A 201 12.53 34.11 -14.22
N ARG A 202 13.26 34.10 -15.34
CA ARG A 202 13.33 35.25 -16.25
C ARG A 202 12.03 35.39 -17.04
N ARG A 203 11.66 36.64 -17.37
CA ARG A 203 10.53 36.95 -18.25
C ARG A 203 10.72 36.23 -19.60
N GLY A 204 9.68 35.51 -20.04
CA GLY A 204 9.72 34.65 -21.23
C GLY A 204 9.80 33.14 -20.94
N LEU A 205 10.12 32.74 -19.70
CA LEU A 205 10.00 31.35 -19.24
C LEU A 205 8.68 31.07 -18.50
N VAL A 206 7.88 32.12 -18.27
CA VAL A 206 6.55 32.05 -17.67
C VAL A 206 5.56 32.43 -18.76
N GLU A 207 4.73 31.46 -19.15
CA GLU A 207 3.73 31.64 -20.22
C GLU A 207 2.37 32.11 -19.70
N VAL A 208 2.19 32.14 -18.38
CA VAL A 208 0.95 32.58 -17.71
C VAL A 208 0.95 34.11 -17.55
N PRO A 209 -0.17 34.80 -17.81
CA PRO A 209 -0.28 36.24 -17.56
C PRO A 209 -0.13 36.54 -16.07
N LEU A 210 0.70 37.53 -15.73
CA LEU A 210 1.01 37.90 -14.35
C LEU A 210 0.22 39.16 -13.96
N THR A 211 -0.59 39.05 -12.92
CA THR A 211 -1.22 40.20 -12.21
C THR A 211 -0.47 40.57 -10.93
N GLY A 212 0.41 39.67 -10.45
CA GLY A 212 1.19 39.84 -9.21
C GLY A 212 0.56 39.14 -8.01
N SER A 213 -0.52 38.37 -8.22
CA SER A 213 -1.15 37.54 -7.20
C SER A 213 -0.52 36.15 -7.17
N MET A 214 -0.46 35.52 -5.98
CA MET A 214 -0.04 34.12 -5.87
C MET A 214 -1.01 33.16 -6.58
N HIS A 215 -2.27 33.56 -6.73
CA HIS A 215 -3.30 32.76 -7.41
C HIS A 215 -3.15 32.77 -8.93
N ASP A 216 -2.27 33.62 -9.50
CA ASP A 216 -1.95 33.58 -10.93
C ASP A 216 -1.34 32.21 -11.34
N PHE A 217 -0.84 31.44 -10.38
CA PHE A 217 -0.16 30.18 -10.58
C PHE A 217 -0.96 28.94 -10.18
N ASP A 218 -2.22 29.08 -9.78
CA ASP A 218 -3.05 27.95 -9.33
C ASP A 218 -3.24 26.89 -10.42
N ASP A 219 -3.37 27.34 -11.67
CA ASP A 219 -3.48 26.48 -12.88
C ASP A 219 -2.13 26.30 -13.61
N ALA A 220 -1.00 26.72 -13.00
CA ALA A 220 0.31 26.65 -13.61
C ALA A 220 1.05 25.34 -13.25
N ILE A 221 1.74 24.75 -14.23
CA ILE A 221 2.53 23.52 -14.05
C ILE A 221 3.99 23.81 -14.41
N LEU A 222 4.93 23.28 -13.61
CA LEU A 222 6.35 23.36 -13.90
C LEU A 222 6.74 22.23 -14.88
N VAL A 223 7.14 22.62 -16.10
CA VAL A 223 7.58 21.66 -17.13
C VAL A 223 9.11 21.63 -17.21
N PRO A 224 9.76 20.45 -17.16
CA PRO A 224 11.20 20.34 -17.34
C PRO A 224 11.64 20.83 -18.73
N ARG A 225 12.71 21.63 -18.78
CA ARG A 225 13.29 22.14 -20.04
C ARG A 225 13.60 21.02 -21.05
N LYS A 226 14.02 19.86 -20.57
CA LYS A 226 14.35 18.69 -21.41
C LYS A 226 13.16 18.26 -22.29
N GLU A 227 11.95 18.23 -21.74
CA GLU A 227 10.75 17.84 -22.48
C GLU A 227 10.43 18.85 -23.60
N ILE A 228 10.59 20.14 -23.31
CA ILE A 228 10.41 21.21 -24.30
C ILE A 228 11.45 21.10 -25.42
N GLU A 229 12.71 20.82 -25.08
CA GLU A 229 13.78 20.64 -26.05
C GLU A 229 13.55 19.41 -26.95
N GLU A 230 13.08 18.30 -26.39
CA GLU A 230 12.71 17.09 -27.14
C GLU A 230 11.52 17.33 -28.09
N ILE A 231 10.53 18.13 -27.68
CA ILE A 231 9.44 18.50 -28.58
C ILE A 231 9.97 19.41 -29.70
N ASN A 232 10.85 20.36 -29.39
CA ASN A 232 11.43 21.27 -30.36
C ASN A 232 12.34 20.57 -31.39
N THR A 233 13.03 19.49 -31.02
CA THR A 233 13.78 18.67 -31.99
C THR A 233 12.82 17.95 -32.93
N LYS A 234 11.76 17.33 -32.42
CA LYS A 234 10.71 16.68 -33.24
C LYS A 234 10.04 17.67 -34.20
N ILE A 235 9.75 18.90 -33.75
CA ILE A 235 9.20 19.96 -34.60
C ILE A 235 10.18 20.31 -35.72
N ARG A 236 11.48 20.45 -35.42
CA ARG A 236 12.51 20.74 -36.43
C ARG A 236 12.66 19.60 -37.44
N GLU A 237 12.63 18.35 -37.00
CA GLU A 237 12.66 17.18 -37.88
C GLU A 237 11.43 17.14 -38.81
N ALA A 238 10.24 17.37 -38.27
CA ALA A 238 9.01 17.46 -39.07
C ALA A 238 9.07 18.62 -40.07
N GLY A 239 9.60 19.78 -39.66
CA GLY A 239 9.84 20.92 -40.53
C GLY A 239 10.82 20.60 -41.67
N SER A 240 11.92 19.91 -41.37
CA SER A 240 12.90 19.47 -42.38
C SER A 240 12.28 18.51 -43.39
N LYS A 241 11.48 17.54 -42.93
CA LYS A 241 10.76 16.62 -43.82
C LYS A 241 9.79 17.37 -44.72
N LYS A 242 9.02 18.33 -44.17
CA LYS A 242 8.12 19.18 -44.96
C LYS A 242 8.87 19.95 -46.05
N LEU A 243 10.01 20.56 -45.71
CA LEU A 243 10.83 21.27 -46.68
C LEU A 243 11.38 20.34 -47.77
N GLN A 244 11.84 19.15 -47.40
CA GLN A 244 12.31 18.16 -48.35
C GLN A 244 11.21 17.74 -49.33
N THR A 245 10.00 17.48 -48.85
CA THR A 245 8.85 17.16 -49.72
C THR A 245 8.51 18.33 -50.65
N ILE A 246 8.55 19.58 -50.17
CA ILE A 246 8.33 20.76 -51.01
C ILE A 246 9.40 20.85 -52.12
N LEU A 247 10.67 20.63 -51.79
CA LEU A 247 11.76 20.63 -52.78
C LEU A 247 11.60 19.51 -53.82
N GLN A 248 11.20 18.31 -53.38
CA GLN A 248 10.93 17.19 -54.27
C GLN A 248 9.76 17.49 -55.22
N ASN A 249 8.67 18.06 -54.72
CA ASN A 249 7.54 18.47 -55.55
C ASN A 249 7.94 19.53 -56.59
N MET A 250 8.75 20.52 -56.20
CA MET A 250 9.27 21.51 -57.15
C MET A 250 10.16 20.87 -58.22
N ALA A 251 11.02 19.91 -57.85
CA ALA A 251 11.83 19.17 -58.82
C ALA A 251 10.96 18.33 -59.76
N PHE A 252 9.95 17.66 -59.23
CA PHE A 252 9.00 16.86 -60.02
C PHE A 252 8.24 17.74 -61.03
N HIS A 253 7.76 18.91 -60.62
CA HIS A 253 7.14 19.87 -61.55
C HIS A 253 8.08 20.31 -62.66
N ARG A 254 9.36 20.56 -62.37
CA ARG A 254 10.35 20.89 -63.42
C ARG A 254 10.52 19.76 -64.44
N VAL A 255 10.57 18.51 -63.97
CA VAL A 255 10.66 17.34 -64.86
C VAL A 255 9.40 17.24 -65.72
N ILE A 256 8.21 17.38 -65.15
CA ILE A 256 6.95 17.36 -65.92
C ILE A 256 6.98 18.43 -67.02
N MET A 257 7.34 19.67 -66.68
CA MET A 257 7.40 20.76 -67.65
C MET A 257 8.41 20.48 -68.77
N ALA A 258 9.58 19.91 -68.45
CA ALA A 258 10.58 19.54 -69.46
C ALA A 258 10.06 18.43 -70.38
N THR A 259 9.45 17.38 -69.83
CA THR A 259 8.89 16.28 -70.61
C THR A 259 7.72 16.72 -71.48
N GLU A 260 6.89 17.66 -71.00
CA GLU A 260 5.78 18.21 -71.77
C GLU A 260 6.28 19.09 -72.92
N TRP A 261 7.36 19.85 -72.69
CA TRP A 261 8.05 20.58 -73.74
C TRP A 261 8.67 19.65 -74.79
N GLU A 262 9.36 18.58 -74.38
CA GLU A 262 9.92 17.57 -75.28
C GLU A 262 8.81 16.92 -76.13
N HIS A 263 7.72 16.49 -75.49
CA HIS A 263 6.57 15.94 -76.20
C HIS A 263 5.99 16.93 -77.22
N GLN A 264 5.88 18.21 -76.85
CA GLN A 264 5.38 19.25 -77.76
C GLN A 264 6.35 19.51 -78.92
N LYS A 265 7.67 19.44 -78.68
CA LYS A 265 8.71 19.53 -79.72
C LYS A 265 8.59 18.39 -80.71
N GLU A 266 8.57 17.14 -80.24
CA GLU A 266 8.45 15.95 -81.09
C GLU A 266 7.13 15.98 -81.89
N ARG A 267 6.04 16.46 -81.30
CA ARG A 267 4.78 16.67 -82.03
C ARG A 267 4.90 17.69 -83.16
N MET A 268 5.64 18.78 -82.96
CA MET A 268 5.91 19.75 -84.02
C MET A 268 6.78 19.14 -85.12
N GLU A 269 7.83 18.40 -84.76
CA GLU A 269 8.68 17.70 -85.75
C GLU A 269 7.89 16.69 -86.58
N ILE A 270 6.98 15.93 -85.94
CA ILE A 270 6.06 15.04 -86.67
C ILE A 270 5.22 15.83 -87.68
N ASN A 271 4.66 16.97 -87.28
CA ASN A 271 3.86 17.80 -88.18
C ASN A 271 4.70 18.36 -89.35
N ASP A 272 5.91 18.85 -89.08
CA ASP A 272 6.83 19.33 -90.11
C ASP A 272 7.21 18.21 -91.08
N LEU A 273 7.48 16.99 -90.60
CA LEU A 273 7.77 15.84 -91.46
C LEU A 273 6.56 15.45 -92.32
N ILE A 274 5.34 15.55 -91.79
CA ILE A 274 4.10 15.34 -92.54
C ILE A 274 4.00 16.41 -93.64
N GLU A 275 4.27 17.68 -93.33
CA GLU A 275 4.27 18.78 -94.30
C GLU A 275 5.34 18.59 -95.37
N GLN A 276 6.59 18.31 -95.00
CA GLN A 276 7.67 17.99 -95.95
C GLN A 276 7.31 16.80 -96.84
N THR A 277 6.66 15.78 -96.30
CA THR A 277 6.19 14.63 -97.09
C THR A 277 5.13 15.07 -98.09
N ASN A 278 4.22 15.97 -97.70
CA ASN A 278 3.23 16.54 -98.61
C ASN A 278 3.88 17.43 -99.67
N ASP A 279 4.90 18.20 -99.32
CA ASP A 279 5.67 19.02 -100.25
C ASP A 279 6.40 18.17 -101.28
N VAL A 280 7.13 17.13 -100.85
CA VAL A 280 7.79 16.20 -101.78
C VAL A 280 6.79 15.52 -102.70
N LYS A 281 5.61 15.14 -102.19
CA LYS A 281 4.52 14.60 -103.02
C LYS A 281 3.92 15.64 -103.98
N SER A 282 3.95 16.93 -103.63
CA SER A 282 3.38 18.01 -104.44
C SER A 282 4.35 18.55 -105.50
N VAL A 283 5.66 18.38 -105.30
CA VAL A 283 6.70 18.78 -106.25
C VAL A 283 6.56 17.97 -107.54
N LYS A 284 6.34 18.68 -108.64
CA LYS A 284 6.39 18.14 -109.99
C LYS A 284 7.77 18.39 -110.58
N PHE A 285 8.37 17.35 -111.17
CA PHE A 285 9.73 17.42 -111.71
C PHE A 285 9.80 18.41 -112.89
N THR A 286 10.38 19.58 -112.67
CA THR A 286 10.52 20.62 -113.70
C THR A 286 11.79 20.43 -114.53
N ARG A 287 11.79 20.95 -115.75
CA ARG A 287 12.87 20.78 -116.73
C ARG A 287 14.20 21.42 -116.30
N GLU A 288 14.15 22.43 -115.43
CA GLU A 288 15.33 23.14 -114.86
C GLU A 288 16.06 22.30 -113.79
N MET A 289 15.32 21.64 -112.89
CA MET A 289 15.90 20.72 -111.90
C MET A 289 16.64 19.54 -112.57
N GLN A 290 16.09 19.06 -113.69
CA GLN A 290 16.70 18.00 -114.50
C GLN A 290 18.01 18.45 -115.17
N GLN A 291 18.13 19.73 -115.52
CA GLN A 291 19.37 20.32 -116.04
C GLN A 291 20.41 20.53 -114.93
N TYR A 292 20.01 20.94 -113.73
CA TYR A 292 20.92 21.10 -112.59
C TYR A 292 21.57 19.78 -112.16
N ILE A 293 20.80 18.69 -112.05
CA ILE A 293 21.33 17.35 -111.72
C ILE A 293 22.29 16.87 -112.81
N LYS A 294 21.97 17.10 -114.10
CA LYS A 294 22.90 16.82 -115.21
C LYS A 294 24.18 17.65 -115.12
N ALA A 295 24.10 18.92 -114.73
CA ALA A 295 25.28 19.77 -114.56
C ALA A 295 26.17 19.34 -113.38
N LYS A 296 25.58 18.90 -112.27
CA LYS A 296 26.30 18.36 -111.10
C LYS A 296 26.95 17.00 -111.40
N ALA A 297 26.25 16.11 -112.12
CA ALA A 297 26.83 14.84 -112.60
C ALA A 297 28.00 15.04 -113.58
N MET A 298 28.05 16.20 -114.26
CA MET A 298 29.13 16.61 -115.17
C MET A 298 30.25 17.40 -114.48
N GLY A 299 30.23 17.51 -113.14
CA GLY A 299 31.33 18.09 -112.34
C GLY A 299 31.46 19.61 -112.39
N ARG A 300 30.41 20.35 -112.79
CA ARG A 300 30.42 21.82 -112.71
C ARG A 300 30.15 22.29 -111.28
N LYS A 301 31.09 23.04 -110.71
CA LYS A 301 30.92 23.70 -109.40
C LYS A 301 29.85 24.79 -109.48
N THR A 302 28.93 24.76 -108.54
CA THR A 302 27.87 25.75 -108.34
C THR A 302 27.87 26.21 -106.88
N GLU A 303 27.15 27.28 -106.55
CA GLU A 303 27.10 27.95 -105.23
C GLU A 303 26.88 27.02 -104.02
N ALA A 304 26.37 25.80 -104.24
CA ALA A 304 26.24 24.73 -103.25
C ALA A 304 27.56 24.33 -102.55
N ASP A 305 28.71 24.41 -103.23
CA ASP A 305 30.01 24.06 -102.65
C ASP A 305 30.46 25.03 -101.53
N SER A 306 29.91 26.25 -101.50
CA SER A 306 30.22 27.24 -100.46
C SER A 306 29.55 26.91 -99.11
N PHE A 307 28.36 26.31 -99.14
CA PHE A 307 27.60 25.94 -97.94
C PHE A 307 28.23 24.74 -97.21
N GLU A 308 28.89 23.83 -97.92
CA GLU A 308 29.61 22.71 -97.29
C GLU A 308 30.80 23.20 -96.46
N GLN A 309 31.51 24.23 -96.91
CA GLN A 309 32.61 24.85 -96.13
C GLN A 309 32.12 25.54 -94.86
N GLU A 310 30.94 26.17 -94.87
CA GLU A 310 30.35 26.75 -93.66
C GLU A 310 29.95 25.69 -92.63
N MET A 311 29.46 24.52 -93.08
CA MET A 311 29.15 23.40 -92.19
C MET A 311 30.40 22.85 -91.48
N GLU A 312 31.52 22.70 -92.19
CA GLU A 312 32.79 22.24 -91.60
C GLU A 312 33.36 23.25 -90.58
N ALA A 313 33.20 24.55 -90.82
CA ALA A 313 33.59 25.57 -89.84
C ALA A 313 32.74 25.49 -88.55
N MET A 314 31.47 25.12 -88.68
CA MET A 314 30.57 25.01 -87.53
C MET A 314 30.86 23.78 -86.67
N THR A 315 31.19 22.63 -87.27
CA THR A 315 31.55 21.41 -86.52
C THR A 315 32.83 21.59 -85.70
N ALA A 316 33.84 22.26 -86.25
CA ALA A 316 35.08 22.57 -85.54
C ALA A 316 34.86 23.45 -84.28
N ASN A 317 33.92 24.40 -84.34
CA ASN A 317 33.58 25.25 -83.19
C ASN A 317 32.92 24.45 -82.06
N TYR A 318 32.07 23.48 -82.38
CA TYR A 318 31.44 22.62 -81.37
C TYR A 318 32.44 21.70 -80.67
N GLU A 319 33.40 21.14 -81.41
CA GLU A 319 34.46 20.31 -80.81
C GLU A 319 35.32 21.09 -79.80
N SER A 320 35.67 22.34 -80.13
CA SER A 320 36.38 23.24 -79.20
C SER A 320 35.59 23.48 -77.91
N THR A 321 34.27 23.72 -78.03
CA THR A 321 33.39 23.96 -76.89
C THR A 321 33.27 22.74 -75.97
N ILE A 322 33.27 21.52 -76.52
CA ILE A 322 33.23 20.27 -75.75
C ILE A 322 34.51 20.08 -74.93
N LYS A 323 35.66 20.44 -75.51
CA LYS A 323 36.96 20.33 -74.84
C LYS A 323 37.03 21.23 -73.59
N ASP A 324 36.57 22.47 -73.71
CA ASP A 324 36.52 23.43 -72.59
C ASP A 324 35.65 22.95 -71.42
N LYS A 325 34.53 22.29 -71.74
CA LYS A 325 33.62 21.74 -70.71
C LYS A 325 34.26 20.55 -69.98
N ARG A 326 35.02 19.70 -70.67
CA ARG A 326 35.75 18.58 -70.04
C ARG A 326 36.83 19.07 -69.07
N GLU A 327 37.56 20.14 -69.40
CA GLU A 327 38.55 20.72 -68.48
C GLU A 327 37.91 21.30 -67.22
N LYS A 328 36.75 21.97 -67.34
CA LYS A 328 36.01 22.47 -66.18
C LYS A 328 35.54 21.34 -65.26
N TYR A 329 35.08 20.22 -65.84
CA TYR A 329 34.69 19.04 -65.07
C TYR A 329 35.87 18.45 -64.29
N ALA A 330 37.03 18.31 -64.92
CA ALA A 330 38.23 17.78 -64.26
C ALA A 330 38.70 18.64 -63.08
N LYS A 331 38.61 19.97 -63.20
CA LYS A 331 38.92 20.92 -62.10
C LYS A 331 37.96 20.74 -60.93
N LEU A 332 36.66 20.64 -61.20
CA LEU A 332 35.63 20.45 -60.18
C LEU A 332 35.81 19.10 -59.45
N HIS A 333 36.13 18.03 -60.19
CA HIS A 333 36.36 16.70 -59.61
C HIS A 333 37.54 16.69 -58.63
N LYS A 334 38.63 17.40 -58.94
CA LYS A 334 39.76 17.56 -58.02
C LYS A 334 39.37 18.29 -56.72
N GLN A 335 38.55 19.34 -56.82
CA GLN A 335 38.06 20.07 -55.65
C GLN A 335 37.20 19.19 -54.74
N ILE A 336 36.31 18.37 -55.33
CA ILE A 336 35.47 17.44 -54.56
C ILE A 336 36.33 16.45 -53.77
N ASN A 337 37.37 15.88 -54.38
CA ASN A 337 38.25 14.92 -53.69
C ASN A 337 39.04 15.58 -52.55
N PHE A 338 39.52 16.81 -52.76
CA PHE A 338 40.16 17.58 -51.69
C PHE A 338 39.25 17.81 -50.48
N TYR A 339 37.99 18.19 -50.70
CA TYR A 339 37.04 18.37 -49.59
C TYR A 339 36.65 17.05 -48.90
N LYS A 340 36.61 15.94 -49.65
CA LYS A 340 36.38 14.61 -49.05
C LYS A 340 37.49 14.22 -48.08
N GLU A 341 38.75 14.44 -48.44
CA GLU A 341 39.88 14.17 -47.54
C GLU A 341 39.85 15.05 -46.29
N GLN A 342 39.50 16.34 -46.44
CA GLN A 342 39.35 17.23 -45.29
C GLN A 342 38.22 16.81 -44.34
N ASN A 343 37.09 16.35 -44.87
CA ASN A 343 36.00 15.85 -44.05
C ASN A 343 36.41 14.61 -43.24
N VAL A 344 37.16 13.68 -43.84
CA VAL A 344 37.68 12.51 -43.11
C VAL A 344 38.61 12.92 -41.96
N ASN A 345 39.47 13.91 -42.17
CA ASN A 345 40.35 14.42 -41.13
C ASN A 345 39.57 15.11 -39.99
N LEU A 346 38.53 15.86 -40.33
CA LEU A 346 37.64 16.49 -39.33
C LEU A 346 36.87 15.44 -38.52
N ASP A 347 36.37 14.38 -39.16
CA ASP A 347 35.68 13.29 -38.47
C ASP A 347 36.62 12.58 -37.48
N GLN A 348 37.87 12.35 -37.85
CA GLN A 348 38.89 11.80 -36.94
C GLN A 348 39.17 12.74 -35.75
N ALA A 349 39.25 14.05 -35.99
CA ALA A 349 39.43 15.02 -34.92
C ALA A 349 38.23 15.04 -33.94
N ILE A 350 37.01 14.96 -34.47
CA ILE A 350 35.78 14.89 -33.66
C ILE A 350 35.78 13.62 -32.79
N GLN A 351 36.19 12.48 -33.35
CA GLN A 351 36.28 11.23 -32.59
C GLN A 351 37.27 11.34 -31.42
N ASN A 352 38.45 11.93 -31.64
CA ASN A 352 39.43 12.14 -30.57
C ASN A 352 38.89 13.04 -29.45
N ILE A 353 38.26 14.16 -29.80
CA ILE A 353 37.66 15.06 -28.81
C ILE A 353 36.55 14.35 -28.01
N ASN A 354 35.76 13.49 -28.65
CA ASN A 354 34.72 12.72 -27.96
C ASN A 354 35.31 11.73 -26.95
N ILE A 355 36.45 11.12 -27.24
CA ILE A 355 37.16 10.24 -26.30
C ILE A 355 37.60 11.03 -25.07
N ASP A 356 38.17 12.23 -25.27
CA ASP A 356 38.60 13.11 -24.17
C ASP A 356 37.42 13.55 -23.29
N VAL A 357 36.28 13.92 -23.91
CA VAL A 357 35.06 14.28 -23.17
C VAL A 357 34.52 13.10 -22.36
N CYS A 358 34.56 11.89 -22.90
CA CYS A 358 34.17 10.69 -22.16
C CYS A 358 35.09 10.44 -20.96
N TYR A 359 36.41 10.61 -21.14
CA TYR A 359 37.38 10.46 -20.06
C TYR A 359 37.14 11.47 -18.93
N LEU A 360 36.90 12.74 -19.27
CA LEU A 360 36.60 13.80 -18.30
C LEU A 360 35.31 13.53 -17.52
N LYS A 361 34.26 13.04 -18.18
CA LYS A 361 32.99 12.69 -17.51
C LYS A 361 33.16 11.58 -16.47
N ILE A 362 33.91 10.53 -16.82
CA ILE A 362 34.18 9.43 -15.88
C ILE A 362 34.95 9.95 -14.66
N HIS A 363 35.89 10.86 -14.85
CA HIS A 363 36.66 11.44 -13.76
C HIS A 363 35.80 12.34 -12.86
N GLU A 364 34.90 13.14 -13.44
CA GLU A 364 33.97 13.99 -12.69
C GLU A 364 32.97 13.16 -11.86
N GLU A 365 32.44 12.06 -12.43
CA GLU A 365 31.57 11.12 -11.71
C GLU A 365 32.29 10.47 -10.52
N HIS A 366 33.55 10.09 -10.69
CA HIS A 366 34.36 9.52 -9.60
C HIS A 366 34.62 10.55 -8.49
N ASP A 367 34.95 11.80 -8.84
CA ASP A 367 35.21 12.85 -7.87
C ASP A 367 33.95 13.25 -7.08
N LEU A 368 32.79 13.27 -7.73
CA LEU A 368 31.50 13.49 -7.07
C LEU A 368 31.18 12.35 -6.08
N ALA A 369 31.40 11.10 -6.47
CA ALA A 369 31.18 9.94 -5.60
C ALA A 369 32.12 9.97 -4.37
N SER A 370 33.37 10.42 -4.54
CA SER A 370 34.31 10.58 -3.43
C SER A 370 33.86 11.68 -2.45
N LYS A 371 33.43 12.85 -2.95
CA LYS A 371 32.92 13.95 -2.12
C LYS A 371 31.64 13.58 -1.38
N GLU A 372 30.74 12.82 -2.00
CA GLU A 372 29.54 12.32 -1.31
C GLU A 372 29.89 11.40 -0.14
N LYS A 373 30.86 10.51 -0.34
CA LYS A 373 31.34 9.63 0.74
C LYS A 373 31.94 10.43 1.89
N GLU A 374 32.78 11.42 1.60
CA GLU A 374 33.36 12.31 2.62
C GLU A 374 32.29 13.09 3.41
N MET A 375 31.25 13.59 2.73
CA MET A 375 30.12 14.26 3.37
C MET A 375 29.32 13.33 4.29
N VAL A 376 29.09 12.08 3.88
CA VAL A 376 28.43 11.06 4.69
C VAL A 376 29.26 10.73 5.94
N ASP A 377 30.56 10.55 5.79
CA ASP A 377 31.48 10.26 6.90
C ASP A 377 31.57 11.44 7.87
N ALA A 378 31.63 12.68 7.36
CA ALA A 378 31.62 13.88 8.18
C ALA A 378 30.31 14.01 8.99
N ARG A 379 29.16 13.71 8.37
CA ARG A 379 27.85 13.70 9.05
C ARG A 379 27.78 12.62 10.13
N MET A 380 28.27 11.42 9.85
CA MET A 380 28.33 10.33 10.82
C MET A 380 29.20 10.72 12.02
N ASN A 381 30.38 11.27 11.79
CA ASN A 381 31.29 11.74 12.83
C ASN A 381 30.67 12.87 13.68
N ALA A 382 29.94 13.80 13.07
CA ALA A 382 29.22 14.84 13.80
C ALA A 382 28.12 14.27 14.71
N LEU A 383 27.39 13.25 14.24
CA LEU A 383 26.39 12.55 15.06
C LEU A 383 27.02 11.82 16.24
N LEU A 384 28.14 11.13 16.02
CA LEU A 384 28.88 10.45 17.08
C LEU A 384 29.41 11.45 18.12
N ARG A 385 30.00 12.56 17.70
CA ARG A 385 30.45 13.64 18.60
C ARG A 385 29.31 14.21 19.42
N ARG A 386 28.16 14.46 18.79
CA ARG A 386 26.95 14.93 19.50
C ARG A 386 26.49 13.90 20.54
N SER A 387 26.50 12.62 20.21
CA SER A 387 26.13 11.54 21.13
C SER A 387 27.05 11.53 22.36
N ASN A 388 28.37 11.62 22.16
CA ASN A 388 29.34 11.65 23.24
C ASN A 388 29.18 12.90 24.13
N LEU A 389 28.93 14.07 23.54
CA LEU A 389 28.67 15.29 24.30
C LEU A 389 27.40 15.18 25.14
N ILE A 390 26.34 14.57 24.62
CA ILE A 390 25.10 14.32 25.38
C ILE A 390 25.39 13.41 26.57
N GLN A 391 26.19 12.36 26.37
CA GLN A 391 26.59 11.46 27.45
C GLN A 391 27.38 12.20 28.53
N GLN A 392 28.37 13.02 28.16
CA GLN A 392 29.12 13.84 29.10
C GLN A 392 28.24 14.84 29.86
N ILE A 393 27.25 15.45 29.19
CA ILE A 393 26.29 16.34 29.86
C ILE A 393 25.46 15.56 30.89
N GLN A 394 25.07 14.32 30.59
CA GLN A 394 24.34 13.48 31.53
C GLN A 394 25.20 13.09 32.74
N GLU A 395 26.47 12.72 32.52
CA GLU A 395 27.43 12.42 33.57
C GLU A 395 27.68 13.64 34.48
N ASN A 396 27.97 14.81 33.89
CA ASN A 396 28.15 16.06 34.64
C ASN A 396 26.88 16.44 35.41
N HIS A 397 25.70 16.21 34.84
CA HIS A 397 24.44 16.49 35.53
C HIS A 397 24.25 15.57 36.76
N GLN A 398 24.63 14.30 36.65
CA GLN A 398 24.62 13.38 37.79
C GLN A 398 25.58 13.84 38.88
N GLU A 399 26.79 14.26 38.53
CA GLU A 399 27.75 14.81 39.51
C GLU A 399 27.22 16.06 40.22
N ILE A 400 26.62 17.00 39.47
CA ILE A 400 26.00 18.20 40.05
C ILE A 400 24.89 17.82 41.04
N LEU A 401 24.05 16.84 40.70
CA LEU A 401 23.00 16.35 41.61
C LEU A 401 23.60 15.77 42.88
N VAL A 402 24.67 14.98 42.78
CA VAL A 402 25.39 14.46 43.96
C VAL A 402 25.93 15.61 44.81
N LEU A 403 26.62 16.57 44.21
CA LEU A 403 27.15 17.73 44.93
C LEU A 403 26.05 18.59 45.59
N GLN A 404 24.89 18.74 44.95
CA GLN A 404 23.73 19.43 45.54
C GLN A 404 23.22 18.70 46.77
N THR A 405 23.08 17.37 46.71
CA THR A 405 22.65 16.57 47.87
C THR A 405 23.66 16.64 49.02
N GLU A 406 24.97 16.59 48.74
CA GLU A 406 26.00 16.80 49.75
C GLU A 406 25.95 18.20 50.37
N LEU A 407 25.72 19.24 49.56
CA LEU A 407 25.57 20.61 50.06
C LEU A 407 24.34 20.76 50.96
N GLU A 408 23.21 20.14 50.61
CA GLU A 408 22.03 20.10 51.48
C GLU A 408 22.31 19.38 52.80
N LEU A 409 23.03 18.25 52.77
CA LEU A 409 23.45 17.54 53.99
C LEU A 409 24.38 18.39 54.87
N LEU A 410 25.31 19.13 54.27
CA LEU A 410 26.20 20.05 55.00
C LEU A 410 25.44 21.25 55.57
N ARG A 411 24.46 21.79 54.85
CA ARG A 411 23.54 22.82 55.38
C ARG A 411 22.79 22.28 56.60
N LEU A 412 22.24 21.08 56.53
CA LEU A 412 21.56 20.44 57.67
C LEU A 412 22.48 20.27 58.88
N LYS A 413 23.79 20.03 58.67
CA LYS A 413 24.79 19.98 59.77
C LYS A 413 25.16 21.33 60.37
N THR A 414 25.00 22.44 59.63
CA THR A 414 25.37 23.80 60.09
C THR A 414 24.20 24.60 60.65
N TYR A 415 22.96 24.12 60.53
CA TYR A 415 21.83 24.71 61.25
C TYR A 415 21.84 24.28 62.73
N PRO A 416 21.82 25.21 63.69
CA PRO A 416 21.72 24.87 65.11
C PRO A 416 20.33 24.27 65.37
N THR A 417 20.29 22.99 65.73
CA THR A 417 19.03 22.33 66.14
C THR A 417 18.69 22.77 67.56
N PHE A 418 17.79 23.75 67.70
CA PHE A 418 17.23 24.10 69.00
C PHE A 418 16.33 22.95 69.48
N GLN A 419 16.79 22.18 70.48
CA GLN A 419 15.96 21.18 71.17
C GLN A 419 14.96 21.90 72.07
N TYR A 420 13.70 22.01 71.66
CA TYR A 420 12.62 22.44 72.54
C TYR A 420 11.97 21.22 73.19
N LYS A 421 11.97 21.20 74.54
CA LYS A 421 11.13 20.30 75.34
C LYS A 421 9.68 20.78 75.23
N VAL A 422 8.82 19.94 74.67
CA VAL A 422 7.36 20.15 74.70
C VAL A 422 6.87 19.93 76.13
N ILE A 423 6.39 20.99 76.77
CA ILE A 423 5.69 20.91 78.05
C ILE A 423 4.24 20.52 77.74
N ASN A 424 3.82 19.36 78.23
CA ASN A 424 2.42 18.94 78.25
C ASN A 424 1.61 19.91 79.13
N THR A 425 0.49 20.39 78.60
CA THR A 425 -0.58 21.02 79.38
C THR A 425 -1.89 20.28 79.09
N GLU A 426 -2.62 20.03 80.18
CA GLU A 426 -3.93 19.38 80.31
C GLU A 426 -5.02 19.87 79.34
#